data_AF-A0A653VHY5-F1
#
_entry.id   AF-A0A653VHY5-F1
#
_cell.length_a   1.000
_cell.length_b   1.000
_cell.length_c   1.000
_cell.angle_alpha   90.00
_cell.angle_beta   90.00
_cell.angle_gamma   90.00
#
_symmetry.space_group_name_H-M   'P 1'
#
loop_
_entity.id
_entity.type
_entity.pdbx_description
1 polymer ?
#
loop_
_entity_poly.entity_id
_entity_poly.type
_entity_poly.pdbx_seq_one_letter_code
_entity_poly.pdbx_strand_id
1 'polypeptide(L)'
;MKIDGLDRLLSQLQQANSGGLTAQYQEWLQEMGLQFLDIIQDEIIKEKAVDTGRLLNSFQKGDKENHFLTSRGGLTLEVGTQLDYASYVNDGHAISSNGERRWVPGRWNGSRFEYDPNASTGMMLSSQWIEGNGYWDHAVMLYEQMFEHSLDRKLQSWIDRHFGR
;
A
#
# COMPACT_ATOMS: atom_id res chain seq x y z
N MET A 1 36.65 16.27 -39.45
CA MET A 1 36.50 14.81 -39.33
C MET A 1 35.19 14.54 -38.59
N LYS A 2 34.28 13.79 -39.19
CA LYS A 2 33.00 13.43 -38.57
C LYS A 2 33.12 12.00 -38.08
N ILE A 3 32.81 11.75 -36.81
CA ILE A 3 32.83 10.40 -36.22
C ILE A 3 31.37 10.01 -36.05
N ASP A 4 30.82 9.21 -36.95
CA ASP A 4 29.39 8.90 -36.97
C ASP A 4 28.88 8.27 -35.67
N GLY A 5 29.75 7.53 -34.96
CA GLY A 5 29.44 6.97 -33.64
C GLY A 5 29.27 8.03 -32.55
N LEU A 6 30.00 9.15 -32.62
CA LEU A 6 29.88 10.26 -31.68
C LEU A 6 28.56 11.01 -31.87
N ASP A 7 28.19 11.31 -33.11
CA ASP A 7 26.95 12.04 -33.40
C ASP A 7 25.70 11.24 -33.00
N ARG A 8 25.74 9.91 -33.21
CA ARG A 8 24.68 8.99 -32.76
C ARG A 8 24.55 8.99 -31.24
N LEU A 9 25.67 8.85 -30.52
CA LEU A 9 25.68 8.87 -29.06
C LEU A 9 25.15 10.22 -28.51
N LEU A 10 25.59 11.34 -29.08
CA LEU A 10 25.12 12.67 -28.68
C LEU A 10 23.61 12.82 -28.88
N SER A 11 23.07 12.27 -29.97
CA SER A 11 21.62 12.28 -30.23
C SER A 11 20.84 11.44 -29.21
N GLN A 12 21.34 10.24 -28.86
CA GLN A 12 20.74 9.38 -27.83
C GLN A 12 20.78 10.04 -26.44
N LEU A 13 21.90 10.67 -26.08
CA LEU A 13 22.04 11.43 -24.84
C LEU A 13 21.12 12.65 -24.79
N GLN A 14 20.97 13.37 -25.90
CA GLN A 14 20.03 14.50 -25.99
C GLN A 14 18.59 14.03 -25.81
N GLN A 15 18.18 12.92 -26.44
CA GLN A 15 16.83 12.36 -26.27
C GLN A 15 16.57 11.91 -24.82
N ALA A 16 17.55 11.25 -24.19
CA ALA A 16 17.49 10.88 -22.78
C ALA A 16 17.28 12.11 -21.87
N ASN A 17 18.08 13.16 -22.11
CA ASN A 17 18.07 14.39 -21.32
C ASN A 17 16.86 15.30 -21.60
N SER A 18 16.22 15.17 -22.76
CA SER A 18 15.03 15.94 -23.15
C SER A 18 13.72 15.40 -22.54
N GLY A 19 13.81 14.71 -21.40
CA GLY A 19 12.67 14.14 -20.66
C GLY A 19 12.28 12.71 -21.04
N GLY A 20 12.96 12.08 -22.00
CA GLY A 20 12.70 10.69 -22.38
C GLY A 20 12.93 9.71 -21.24
N LEU A 21 14.01 9.90 -20.48
CA LEU A 21 14.28 9.07 -19.29
C LEU A 21 13.28 9.36 -18.16
N THR A 22 12.95 10.62 -17.92
CA THR A 22 11.98 11.02 -16.88
C THR A 22 10.59 10.44 -17.14
N ALA A 23 10.12 10.45 -18.39
CA ALA A 23 8.85 9.84 -18.77
C ALA A 23 8.89 8.32 -18.52
N GLN A 24 9.99 7.67 -18.88
CA GLN A 24 10.15 6.24 -18.65
C GLN A 24 10.14 5.87 -17.15
N TYR A 25 10.80 6.65 -16.30
CA TYR A 25 10.77 6.44 -14.85
C TYR A 25 9.36 6.59 -14.26
N GLN A 26 8.54 7.50 -14.79
CA GLN A 26 7.16 7.66 -14.33
C GLN A 26 6.32 6.43 -14.62
N GLU A 27 6.50 5.82 -15.79
CA GLU A 27 5.85 4.54 -16.13
C GLU A 27 6.27 3.43 -15.17
N TRP A 28 7.57 3.34 -14.86
CA TRP A 28 8.06 2.34 -13.92
C TRP A 28 7.52 2.54 -12.50
N LEU A 29 7.50 3.77 -11.99
CA LEU A 29 6.93 4.06 -10.68
C LEU A 29 5.44 3.76 -10.63
N GLN A 30 4.70 4.06 -11.71
CA GLN A 30 3.30 3.69 -11.83
C GLN A 30 3.10 2.17 -11.75
N GLU A 31 3.89 1.40 -12.50
CA GLU A 31 3.85 -0.07 -12.49
C GLU A 31 4.21 -0.66 -11.12
N MET A 32 5.27 -0.15 -10.48
CA MET A 32 5.69 -0.65 -9.18
C MET A 32 4.71 -0.25 -8.07
N GLY A 33 4.09 0.92 -8.15
CA GLY A 33 3.01 1.29 -7.24
C GLY A 33 1.79 0.37 -7.37
N LEU A 34 1.43 -0.05 -8.59
CA LEU A 34 0.39 -1.05 -8.79
C LEU A 34 0.76 -2.39 -8.16
N GLN A 35 2.01 -2.82 -8.36
CA GLN A 35 2.53 -4.03 -7.73
C GLN A 35 2.51 -3.93 -6.20
N PHE A 36 2.77 -2.76 -5.63
CA PHE A 36 2.71 -2.57 -4.19
C PHE A 36 1.28 -2.71 -3.66
N LEU A 37 0.27 -2.17 -4.37
CA LEU A 37 -1.13 -2.39 -4.04
C LEU A 37 -1.52 -3.88 -4.03
N ASP A 38 -0.98 -4.66 -4.96
CA ASP A 38 -1.22 -6.12 -5.01
C ASP A 38 -0.58 -6.82 -3.80
N ILE A 39 0.68 -6.49 -3.45
CA ILE A 39 1.37 -7.04 -2.28
C ILE A 39 0.61 -6.72 -0.99
N ILE A 40 0.10 -5.50 -0.84
CA ILE A 40 -0.68 -5.11 0.34
C ILE A 40 -1.96 -5.95 0.44
N GLN A 41 -2.67 -6.14 -0.67
CA GLN A 41 -3.87 -6.97 -0.70
C GLN A 41 -3.58 -8.44 -0.36
N ASP A 42 -2.47 -8.99 -0.86
CA ASP A 42 -2.02 -10.35 -0.54
C ASP A 42 -1.73 -10.52 0.95
N GLU A 43 -1.03 -9.56 1.58
CA GLU A 43 -0.75 -9.62 3.02
C GLU A 43 -2.03 -9.45 3.86
N ILE A 44 -2.99 -8.61 3.45
CA ILE A 44 -4.32 -8.51 4.11
C ILE A 44 -5.05 -9.86 4.09
N ILE A 45 -5.03 -10.56 2.94
CA ILE A 45 -5.68 -11.86 2.78
C ILE A 45 -4.98 -12.92 3.63
N LYS A 46 -3.65 -12.95 3.60
CA LYS A 46 -2.81 -13.91 4.33
C LYS A 46 -2.99 -13.82 5.84
N GLU A 47 -3.03 -12.61 6.38
CA GLU A 47 -3.19 -12.36 7.81
C GLU A 47 -4.63 -12.55 8.31
N LYS A 48 -5.55 -13.01 7.44
CA LYS A 48 -6.97 -13.29 7.76
C LYS A 48 -7.64 -12.15 8.52
N ALA A 49 -7.32 -10.90 8.20
CA ALA A 49 -7.99 -9.78 8.84
C ALA A 49 -9.52 -9.96 8.67
N VAL A 50 -10.24 -9.75 9.77
CA VAL A 50 -11.66 -10.06 9.89
C VAL A 50 -12.45 -9.18 8.93
N ASP A 51 -13.23 -9.80 8.04
CA ASP A 51 -14.21 -9.17 7.13
C ASP A 51 -13.66 -7.95 6.35
N THR A 52 -12.57 -8.18 5.61
CA THR A 52 -11.77 -7.12 4.97
C THR A 52 -12.29 -6.62 3.66
N GLY A 53 -13.53 -6.92 3.23
CA GLY A 53 -14.01 -6.50 1.91
C GLY A 53 -13.76 -5.00 1.62
N ARG A 54 -14.05 -4.12 2.60
CA ARG A 54 -13.78 -2.68 2.46
C ARG A 54 -12.30 -2.31 2.56
N LEU A 55 -11.54 -2.92 3.48
CA LEU A 55 -10.10 -2.64 3.64
C LEU A 55 -9.29 -3.14 2.45
N LEU A 56 -9.61 -4.33 1.96
CA LEU A 56 -9.01 -4.92 0.77
C LEU A 56 -9.29 -4.03 -0.45
N ASN A 57 -10.56 -3.66 -0.65
CA ASN A 57 -10.95 -2.80 -1.78
C ASN A 57 -10.34 -1.39 -1.69
N SER A 58 -10.02 -0.86 -0.50
CA SER A 58 -9.38 0.45 -0.40
C SER A 58 -7.93 0.46 -0.91
N PHE A 59 -7.31 -0.71 -1.06
CA PHE A 59 -6.04 -0.88 -1.78
C PHE A 59 -6.24 -1.24 -3.26
N GLN A 60 -7.47 -1.22 -3.78
CA GLN A 60 -7.70 -1.31 -5.21
C GLN A 60 -7.59 0.07 -5.85
N LYS A 61 -6.78 0.20 -6.91
CA LYS A 61 -6.63 1.48 -7.61
C LYS A 61 -7.96 1.98 -8.15
N GLY A 62 -8.30 3.22 -7.81
CA GLY A 62 -9.54 3.88 -8.23
C GLY A 62 -10.73 3.65 -7.29
N ASP A 63 -10.56 2.87 -6.23
CA ASP A 63 -11.51 2.90 -5.11
C ASP A 63 -11.51 4.29 -4.46
N LYS A 64 -12.66 4.69 -3.90
CA LYS A 64 -12.84 6.01 -3.29
C LYS A 64 -11.96 6.24 -2.06
N GLU A 65 -11.57 5.18 -1.37
CA GLU A 65 -10.74 5.22 -0.17
C GLU A 65 -9.26 4.93 -0.50
N ASN A 66 -8.94 4.76 -1.79
CA ASN A 66 -7.58 4.50 -2.24
C ASN A 66 -6.77 5.79 -2.28
N HIS A 67 -5.58 5.76 -1.66
CA HIS A 67 -4.59 6.82 -1.80
C HIS A 67 -3.52 6.33 -2.77
N PHE A 68 -3.53 6.87 -3.99
CA PHE A 68 -2.51 6.57 -4.99
C PHE A 68 -2.14 7.84 -5.74
N LEU A 69 -0.94 8.35 -5.50
CA LEU A 69 -0.44 9.58 -6.13
C LEU A 69 0.91 9.35 -6.80
N THR A 70 1.04 9.88 -8.01
CA THR A 70 2.30 9.92 -8.76
C THR A 70 2.52 11.32 -9.29
N SER A 71 3.69 11.90 -9.04
CA SER A 71 4.00 13.29 -9.44
C SER A 71 4.91 13.37 -10.67
N ARG A 72 4.68 14.39 -11.52
CA ARG A 72 5.48 14.69 -12.72
C ARG A 72 6.56 15.72 -12.40
N GLY A 73 7.83 15.35 -12.57
CA GLY A 73 8.97 16.25 -12.36
C GLY A 73 9.65 16.16 -10.98
N GLY A 74 9.17 15.27 -10.11
CA GLY A 74 9.77 14.89 -8.84
C GLY A 74 9.22 13.52 -8.47
N LEU A 75 10.04 12.49 -8.67
CA LEU A 75 9.74 11.04 -8.69
C LEU A 75 9.16 10.51 -7.38
N THR A 76 7.95 10.94 -7.04
CA THR A 76 7.24 10.53 -5.82
C THR A 76 6.12 9.58 -6.18
N LEU A 77 6.07 8.48 -5.46
CA LEU A 77 4.97 7.53 -5.44
C LEU A 77 4.43 7.51 -4.00
N GLU A 78 3.15 7.80 -3.83
CA GLU A 78 2.44 7.61 -2.57
C GLU A 78 1.37 6.56 -2.75
N VAL A 79 1.33 5.61 -1.83
CA VAL A 79 0.39 4.49 -1.81
C VAL A 79 -0.16 4.37 -0.40
N GLY A 80 -1.47 4.15 -0.26
CA GLY A 80 -2.11 4.00 1.04
C GLY A 80 -3.63 3.90 0.95
N THR A 81 -4.29 4.12 2.07
CA THR A 81 -5.75 4.19 2.18
C THR A 81 -6.18 5.35 3.07
N GLN A 82 -7.36 5.91 2.78
CA GLN A 82 -8.02 6.93 3.59
C GLN A 82 -8.89 6.36 4.72
N LEU A 83 -8.88 5.03 4.91
CA LEU A 83 -9.64 4.40 5.99
C LEU A 83 -8.95 4.60 7.34
N ASP A 84 -9.61 5.36 8.22
CA ASP A 84 -9.10 5.62 9.58
C ASP A 84 -8.82 4.35 10.38
N TYR A 85 -9.60 3.28 10.17
CA TYR A 85 -9.44 2.03 10.93
C TYR A 85 -8.31 1.13 10.39
N ALA A 86 -7.69 1.46 9.26
CA ALA A 86 -6.65 0.63 8.66
C ALA A 86 -5.43 0.50 9.59
N SER A 87 -5.03 1.59 10.25
CA SER A 87 -3.96 1.58 11.25
C SER A 87 -4.30 0.70 12.45
N TYR A 88 -5.56 0.69 12.91
CA TYR A 88 -5.98 -0.18 14.01
C TYR A 88 -5.93 -1.67 13.67
N VAL A 89 -6.09 -2.02 12.39
CA VAL A 89 -5.92 -3.40 11.91
C VAL A 89 -4.44 -3.76 11.79
N ASN A 90 -3.60 -2.83 11.37
CA ASN A 90 -2.15 -3.05 11.26
C ASN A 90 -1.45 -3.08 12.62
N ASP A 91 -1.60 -2.00 13.40
CA ASP A 91 -0.83 -1.72 14.61
C ASP A 91 -1.47 -2.32 15.87
N GLY A 92 -2.77 -2.63 15.78
CA GLY A 92 -3.58 -2.98 16.92
C GLY A 92 -4.22 -1.76 17.58
N HIS A 93 -5.11 -2.01 18.53
CA HIS A 93 -5.80 -0.95 19.25
C HIS A 93 -6.34 -1.43 20.60
N ALA A 94 -6.47 -0.50 21.54
CA ALA A 94 -7.20 -0.75 22.77
C ALA A 94 -8.70 -0.68 22.52
N ILE A 95 -9.48 -1.63 23.07
CA ILE A 95 -10.96 -1.60 23.03
C ILE A 95 -11.52 -0.37 23.77
N SER A 96 -10.74 0.20 24.69
CA SER A 96 -11.10 1.41 25.44
C SER A 96 -9.85 2.27 25.64
N SER A 97 -9.94 3.53 25.21
CA SER A 97 -8.85 4.50 25.17
C SER A 97 -8.22 4.82 26.52
N ASN A 98 -8.96 4.61 27.63
CA ASN A 98 -8.56 5.01 28.98
C ASN A 98 -8.46 3.84 29.98
N GLY A 99 -8.48 2.59 29.51
CA GLY A 99 -8.58 1.44 30.41
C GLY A 99 -9.96 1.27 31.06
N GLU A 100 -10.91 2.14 30.72
CA GLU A 100 -12.25 2.17 31.29
C GLU A 100 -13.04 0.95 30.86
N ARG A 101 -13.67 0.29 31.85
CA ARG A 101 -14.62 -0.78 31.61
C ARG A 101 -15.94 -0.16 31.13
N ARG A 102 -16.43 -0.58 29.97
CA ARG A 102 -17.70 -0.10 29.41
C ARG A 102 -18.78 -1.18 29.58
N TRP A 103 -19.85 -0.83 30.27
CA TRP A 103 -21.07 -1.66 30.24
C TRP A 103 -21.78 -1.50 28.90
N VAL A 104 -22.05 -2.62 28.22
CA VAL A 104 -22.84 -2.66 26.99
C VAL A 104 -24.13 -3.43 27.28
N PRO A 105 -25.30 -2.76 27.27
CA PRO A 105 -26.58 -3.44 27.49
C PRO A 105 -26.91 -4.34 26.29
N GLY A 106 -27.46 -5.52 26.57
CA GLY A 106 -27.80 -6.50 25.54
C GLY A 106 -28.10 -7.89 26.09
N ARG A 107 -28.30 -8.86 25.20
CA ARG A 107 -28.64 -10.24 25.53
C ARG A 107 -27.73 -11.21 24.75
N TRP A 108 -27.45 -12.37 25.34
CA TRP A 108 -26.74 -13.44 24.66
C TRP A 108 -27.75 -14.38 23.97
N ASN A 109 -27.53 -14.64 22.69
CA ASN A 109 -28.25 -15.62 21.89
C ASN A 109 -27.25 -16.71 21.45
N GLY A 110 -27.18 -17.79 22.23
CA GLY A 110 -26.12 -18.79 22.09
C GLY A 110 -24.74 -18.16 22.33
N SER A 111 -23.85 -18.27 21.35
CA SER A 111 -22.50 -17.68 21.39
C SER A 111 -22.42 -16.24 20.86
N ARG A 112 -23.54 -15.64 20.44
CA ARG A 112 -23.57 -14.29 19.88
C ARG A 112 -24.14 -13.31 20.91
N PHE A 113 -23.45 -12.19 21.11
CA PHE A 113 -24.00 -11.06 21.83
C PHE A 113 -24.84 -10.19 20.89
N GLU A 114 -26.06 -9.87 21.28
CA GLU A 114 -26.97 -8.97 20.57
C GLU A 114 -27.18 -7.70 21.41
N TYR A 115 -26.84 -6.55 20.82
CA TYR A 115 -27.03 -5.25 21.47
C TYR A 115 -28.53 -4.91 21.59
N ASP A 116 -28.98 -4.61 22.81
CA ASP A 116 -30.33 -4.10 23.10
C ASP A 116 -30.21 -3.03 24.20
N PRO A 117 -30.41 -1.74 23.88
CA PRO A 117 -30.26 -0.65 24.85
C PRO A 117 -31.25 -0.70 26.01
N ASN A 118 -32.38 -1.41 25.86
CA ASN A 118 -33.41 -1.54 26.87
C ASN A 118 -33.28 -2.82 27.69
N ALA A 119 -32.27 -3.66 27.42
CA ALA A 119 -32.03 -4.86 28.19
C ALA A 119 -31.51 -4.52 29.60
N SER A 120 -32.05 -5.20 30.60
CA SER A 120 -31.53 -5.17 31.98
C SER A 120 -30.25 -6.00 32.16
N THR A 121 -29.89 -6.80 31.14
CA THR A 121 -28.66 -7.58 31.06
C THR A 121 -27.65 -6.92 30.12
N GLY A 122 -26.42 -7.44 30.07
CA GLY A 122 -25.40 -6.91 29.19
C GLY A 122 -24.07 -7.63 29.34
N MET A 123 -23.02 -7.02 28.80
CA MET A 123 -21.64 -7.45 28.98
C MET A 123 -20.77 -6.27 29.41
N MET A 124 -19.79 -6.56 30.26
CA MET A 124 -18.73 -5.60 30.56
C MET A 124 -17.62 -5.79 29.52
N LEU A 125 -17.37 -4.76 28.71
CA LEU A 125 -16.16 -4.68 27.91
C LEU A 125 -15.04 -4.20 28.82
N SER A 126 -14.13 -5.09 29.19
CA SER A 126 -12.86 -4.71 29.80
C SER A 126 -11.92 -4.17 28.73
N SER A 127 -11.12 -3.16 29.09
CA SER A 127 -10.02 -2.75 28.23
C SER A 127 -9.06 -3.93 28.06
N GLN A 128 -8.92 -4.36 26.82
CA GLN A 128 -7.93 -5.32 26.36
C GLN A 128 -7.29 -4.71 25.11
N TRP A 129 -6.02 -5.03 24.92
CA TRP A 129 -5.33 -4.74 23.68
C TRP A 129 -5.73 -5.79 22.64
N ILE A 130 -6.14 -5.33 21.46
CA ILE A 130 -6.31 -6.18 20.28
C ILE A 130 -5.03 -6.04 19.47
N GLU A 131 -4.31 -7.13 19.31
CA GLU A 131 -3.12 -7.17 18.47
C GLU A 131 -3.48 -6.87 17.02
N GLY A 132 -2.68 -6.00 16.40
CA GLY A 132 -2.70 -5.81 14.97
C GLY A 132 -2.04 -7.00 14.26
N ASN A 133 -2.27 -7.11 12.96
CA ASN A 133 -1.72 -8.21 12.17
C ASN A 133 -0.46 -7.84 11.36
N GLY A 134 -0.04 -6.57 11.38
CA GLY A 134 1.17 -6.12 10.70
C GLY A 134 1.16 -6.21 9.16
N TYR A 135 -0.02 -6.30 8.52
CA TYR A 135 -0.12 -6.49 7.06
C TYR A 135 0.66 -5.44 6.26
N TRP A 136 0.67 -4.19 6.72
CA TRP A 136 1.33 -3.08 6.06
C TRP A 136 2.84 -3.19 6.19
N ASP A 137 3.34 -3.47 7.40
CA ASP A 137 4.76 -3.59 7.67
C ASP A 137 5.38 -4.76 6.89
N HIS A 138 4.67 -5.90 6.83
CA HIS A 138 5.06 -7.02 5.99
C HIS A 138 5.07 -6.67 4.51
N ALA A 139 4.04 -5.98 4.02
CA ALA A 139 3.96 -5.56 2.63
C ALA A 139 5.09 -4.60 2.24
N VAL A 140 5.41 -3.61 3.09
CA VAL A 140 6.53 -2.68 2.91
C VAL A 140 7.84 -3.44 2.83
N MET A 141 8.10 -4.34 3.79
CA MET A 141 9.32 -5.16 3.81
C MET A 141 9.49 -5.97 2.52
N LEU A 142 8.44 -6.63 2.05
CA LEU A 142 8.46 -7.41 0.80
C LEU A 142 8.70 -6.50 -0.41
N TYR A 143 8.02 -5.36 -0.45
CA TYR A 143 8.13 -4.42 -1.56
C TYR A 143 9.53 -3.82 -1.65
N GLU A 144 10.14 -3.38 -0.54
CA GLU A 144 11.49 -2.81 -0.52
C GLU A 144 12.53 -3.77 -1.09
N GLN A 145 12.47 -5.06 -0.73
CA GLN A 145 13.37 -6.09 -1.27
C GLN A 145 13.23 -6.25 -2.79
N MET A 146 12.01 -6.13 -3.32
CA MET A 146 11.71 -6.30 -4.74
C MET A 146 11.98 -5.03 -5.55
N PHE A 147 11.78 -3.86 -4.94
CA PHE A 147 11.77 -2.56 -5.61
C PHE A 147 13.12 -2.22 -6.23
N GLU A 148 14.20 -2.35 -5.45
CA GLU A 148 15.57 -2.03 -5.89
C GLU A 148 15.96 -2.87 -7.12
N HIS A 149 15.81 -4.19 -7.01
CA HIS A 149 16.10 -5.13 -8.10
C HIS A 149 15.20 -4.92 -9.33
N SER A 150 13.96 -4.45 -9.14
CA SER A 150 13.04 -4.15 -10.25
C SER A 150 13.47 -2.90 -10.99
N LEU A 151 13.80 -1.83 -10.26
CA LEU A 151 14.28 -0.58 -10.83
C LEU A 151 15.59 -0.75 -11.61
N ASP A 152 16.55 -1.46 -11.04
CA ASP A 152 17.85 -1.67 -11.70
C ASP A 152 17.70 -2.42 -13.01
N ARG A 153 16.90 -3.49 -13.03
CA ARG A 153 16.61 -4.24 -14.25
C ARG A 153 15.90 -3.40 -15.29
N LYS A 154 14.94 -2.56 -14.88
CA LYS A 154 14.21 -1.66 -15.78
C LYS A 154 15.14 -0.59 -16.37
N LEU A 155 16.01 0.01 -15.55
CA LEU A 155 17.01 0.99 -15.99
C LEU A 155 18.00 0.36 -16.96
N GLN A 156 18.59 -0.79 -16.61
CA GLN A 156 19.54 -1.49 -17.48
C GLN A 156 18.89 -1.84 -18.82
N SER A 157 17.68 -2.40 -18.80
CA SER A 157 16.93 -2.72 -20.02
C SER A 157 16.63 -1.50 -20.88
N TRP A 158 16.45 -0.33 -20.27
CA TRP A 158 16.28 0.92 -21.01
C TRP A 158 17.60 1.40 -21.61
N ILE A 159 18.70 1.34 -20.86
CA ILE A 159 20.04 1.67 -21.35
C ILE A 159 20.39 0.78 -22.53
N ASP A 160 20.20 -0.53 -22.43
CA ASP A 160 20.51 -1.49 -23.49
C ASP A 160 19.68 -1.23 -24.76
N ARG A 161 18.40 -0.86 -24.62
CA ARG A 161 17.55 -0.51 -25.77
C ARG A 161 17.96 0.79 -26.46
N HIS A 162 18.50 1.76 -25.71
CA HIS A 162 18.80 3.10 -26.25
C HIS A 162 20.26 3.30 -26.61
N PHE A 163 21.19 2.58 -25.97
CA PHE A 163 22.63 2.72 -26.12
C PHE A 163 23.34 1.39 -26.39
N GLY A 164 22.67 0.26 -26.17
CA GLY A 164 23.18 -1.06 -26.56
C GLY A 164 23.34 -1.15 -28.08
N ARG A 165 24.36 -1.92 -28.48
CA ARG A 165 24.70 -2.15 -29.90
C ARG A 165 24.03 -3.40 -30.43
#